data_AF-A0A2W6NKJ1-F1
#
_entry.id   AF-A0A2W6NKJ1-F1
#
_cell.length_a   1.000
_cell.length_b   1.000
_cell.length_c   1.000
_cell.angle_alpha   90.00
_cell.angle_beta   90.00
_cell.angle_gamma   90.00
#
_symmetry.space_group_name_H-M   'P 1'
#
loop_
_entity.id
_entity.type
_entity.pdbx_description
1 polymer ?
#
loop_
_entity_poly.entity_id
_entity_poly.type
_entity_poly.pdbx_seq_one_letter_code
_entity_poly.pdbx_strand_id
1 'polypeptide(L)'
;MAIYKNPIWRWTINLLYPAIIFMFQSWGPILDSWVFPILFAALFCFLWSDVKDMLASTVLTWGVAIPIWWYFIERPKPTFGAEHFAAHLWLIVLMYVIFVLIPQMLILTTRLRVMNYYWK
;
A
#
# COMPACT_ATOMS: atom_id res chain seq x y z
N MET A 1 2.69 22.36 -4.26
CA MET A 1 1.33 22.33 -3.65
C MET A 1 0.20 22.19 -4.67
N ALA A 2 0.26 22.85 -5.83
CA ALA A 2 -0.77 22.70 -6.88
C ALA A 2 -0.97 21.23 -7.30
N ILE A 3 0.13 20.47 -7.38
CA ILE A 3 0.11 19.03 -7.71
C ILE A 3 -0.76 18.24 -6.71
N TYR A 4 -0.62 18.47 -5.40
CA TYR A 4 -1.40 17.74 -4.39
C TYR A 4 -2.89 18.12 -4.37
N LYS A 5 -3.23 19.34 -4.82
CA LYS A 5 -4.62 19.77 -4.99
C LYS A 5 -5.24 19.29 -6.31
N ASN A 6 -4.42 18.84 -7.26
CA ASN A 6 -4.90 18.38 -8.55
C ASN A 6 -5.65 17.04 -8.40
N PRO A 7 -6.94 16.96 -8.79
CA PRO A 7 -7.71 15.72 -8.66
C PRO A 7 -7.10 14.57 -9.49
N ILE A 8 -6.52 14.87 -10.66
CA ILE A 8 -5.90 13.86 -11.53
C ILE A 8 -4.73 13.20 -10.79
N TRP A 9 -3.85 14.01 -10.18
CA TRP A 9 -2.71 13.50 -9.41
C TRP A 9 -3.16 12.58 -8.27
N ARG A 10 -4.17 13.00 -7.49
CA ARG A 10 -4.71 12.22 -6.37
C ARG A 10 -5.22 10.86 -6.83
N TRP A 11 -6.03 10.84 -7.89
CA TRP A 11 -6.54 9.59 -8.47
C TRP A 11 -5.44 8.70 -9.02
N THR A 12 -4.47 9.28 -9.75
CA THR A 12 -3.34 8.53 -10.29
C THR A 12 -2.56 7.84 -9.19
N ILE A 13 -2.14 8.57 -8.14
CA ILE A 13 -1.36 7.97 -7.04
C ILE A 13 -2.20 6.92 -6.28
N ASN A 14 -3.50 7.19 -6.07
CA ASN A 14 -4.38 6.27 -5.35
C ASN A 14 -4.58 4.93 -6.05
N LEU A 15 -4.59 4.93 -7.40
CA LEU A 15 -4.71 3.72 -8.21
C LEU A 15 -3.34 3.08 -8.49
N LEU A 16 -2.29 3.89 -8.57
CA LEU A 16 -0.94 3.42 -8.85
C LEU A 16 -0.40 2.54 -7.73
N TYR A 17 -0.66 2.91 -6.46
CA TYR A 17 -0.22 2.12 -5.31
C TYR A 17 -0.74 0.66 -5.34
N PRO A 18 -2.06 0.39 -5.38
CA PRO A 18 -2.57 -0.98 -5.45
C PRO A 18 -2.16 -1.71 -6.74
N ALA A 19 -2.07 -1.00 -7.88
CA ALA A 19 -1.65 -1.59 -9.15
C ALA A 19 -0.21 -2.10 -9.12
N ILE A 20 0.70 -1.32 -8.53
CA ILE A 20 2.11 -1.73 -8.38
C ILE A 20 2.24 -2.89 -7.40
N ILE A 21 1.54 -2.85 -6.26
CA ILE A 21 1.53 -3.98 -5.30
C ILE A 21 1.05 -5.27 -5.99
N PHE A 22 -0.02 -5.19 -6.79
CA PHE A 22 -0.52 -6.32 -7.58
C PHE A 22 0.55 -6.87 -8.53
N MET A 23 1.20 -6.00 -9.31
CA MET A 23 2.23 -6.41 -10.26
C MET A 23 3.40 -7.10 -9.56
N PHE A 24 3.92 -6.50 -8.49
CA PHE A 24 5.03 -7.07 -7.77
C PHE A 24 4.68 -8.44 -7.19
N GLN A 25 3.54 -8.55 -6.50
CA GLN A 25 3.08 -9.80 -5.93
C GLN A 25 2.89 -10.91 -7.00
N SER A 26 2.67 -10.53 -8.26
CA SER A 26 2.55 -11.45 -9.39
C SER A 26 3.90 -11.95 -9.94
N TRP A 27 4.97 -11.16 -9.82
CA TRP A 27 6.32 -11.50 -10.32
C TRP A 27 7.19 -12.22 -9.29
N GLY A 28 6.94 -11.97 -8.01
CA GLY A 28 7.52 -12.68 -6.87
C GLY A 28 6.83 -12.20 -5.60
N PRO A 29 6.59 -13.04 -4.58
CA PRO A 29 5.80 -12.61 -3.43
C PRO A 29 6.56 -11.51 -2.67
N ILE A 30 6.09 -10.26 -2.79
CA ILE A 30 6.67 -9.12 -2.05
C ILE A 30 6.54 -9.34 -0.55
N LEU A 31 5.54 -10.12 -0.14
CA LEU A 31 5.28 -10.50 1.24
C LEU A 31 6.28 -11.52 1.81
N ASP A 32 7.18 -12.07 1.00
CA ASP A 32 8.29 -12.90 1.51
C ASP A 32 9.30 -12.06 2.31
N SER A 33 9.38 -10.75 2.04
CA SER A 33 10.23 -9.81 2.78
C SER A 33 9.53 -8.49 3.02
N TRP A 34 9.39 -8.12 4.30
CA TRP A 34 8.79 -6.85 4.72
C TRP A 34 9.61 -5.61 4.35
N VAL A 35 10.87 -5.77 3.96
CA VAL A 35 11.74 -4.65 3.59
C VAL A 35 11.18 -3.90 2.37
N PHE A 36 10.74 -4.62 1.34
CA PHE A 36 10.21 -4.01 0.12
C PHE A 36 8.88 -3.27 0.36
N PRO A 37 7.86 -3.87 1.02
CA PRO A 37 6.65 -3.16 1.43
C PRO A 37 6.94 -1.87 2.21
N ILE A 38 7.88 -1.91 3.17
CA ILE A 38 8.19 -0.76 4.03
C ILE A 38 8.82 0.38 3.23
N LEU A 39 9.83 0.08 2.40
CA LEU A 39 10.48 1.08 1.56
C LEU A 39 9.50 1.69 0.55
N PHE A 40 8.69 0.83 -0.09
CA PHE A 40 7.71 1.26 -1.07
C PHE A 40 6.62 2.15 -0.45
N ALA A 41 6.12 1.73 0.72
CA ALA A 41 5.21 2.51 1.54
C ALA A 41 5.78 3.89 1.91
N ALA A 42 7.04 3.95 2.34
CA ALA A 42 7.70 5.19 2.71
C ALA A 42 7.84 6.15 1.51
N LEU A 43 8.11 5.65 0.31
CA LEU A 43 8.14 6.46 -0.91
C LEU A 43 6.76 7.08 -1.21
N PHE A 44 5.69 6.28 -1.11
CA PHE A 44 4.34 6.77 -1.38
C PHE A 44 3.85 7.80 -0.36
N CYS A 45 4.38 7.82 0.87
CA CYS A 45 4.11 8.88 1.84
C CYS A 45 4.47 10.29 1.32
N PHE A 46 5.40 10.41 0.35
CA PHE A 46 5.73 11.69 -0.28
C PHE A 46 4.82 12.02 -1.48
N LEU A 47 4.14 11.01 -2.04
CA LEU A 47 3.28 11.14 -3.22
C LEU A 47 1.82 11.42 -2.85
N TRP A 48 1.33 10.86 -1.74
CA TRP A 48 -0.03 11.10 -1.28
C TRP A 48 -0.26 12.57 -0.88
N SER A 49 -1.41 13.08 -1.31
CA SER A 49 -1.81 14.46 -1.01
C SER A 49 -2.39 14.63 0.39
N ASP A 50 -3.05 13.59 0.91
CA ASP A 50 -3.71 13.61 2.21
C ASP A 50 -3.79 12.19 2.80
N VAL A 51 -4.08 12.08 4.09
CA VAL A 51 -4.30 10.81 4.80
C VAL A 51 -5.47 10.04 4.19
N LYS A 52 -6.52 10.74 3.73
CA LYS A 52 -7.67 10.10 3.06
C LYS A 52 -7.26 9.36 1.79
N ASP A 53 -6.32 9.91 1.04
CA ASP A 53 -5.80 9.32 -0.21
C ASP A 53 -4.97 8.07 0.09
N MET A 54 -4.12 8.14 1.13
CA MET A 54 -3.37 7.00 1.64
C MET A 54 -4.29 5.86 2.10
N LEU A 55 -5.34 6.17 2.86
CA LEU A 55 -6.32 5.19 3.32
C LEU A 55 -7.10 4.58 2.16
N ALA A 56 -7.56 5.39 1.20
CA ALA A 56 -8.23 4.89 0.01
C ALA A 56 -7.35 3.91 -0.77
N SER A 57 -6.08 4.25 -0.97
CA SER A 57 -5.09 3.38 -1.62
C SER A 57 -4.87 2.07 -0.86
N THR A 58 -4.81 2.15 0.47
CA THR A 58 -4.65 0.99 1.35
C THR A 58 -5.87 0.06 1.27
N VAL A 59 -7.08 0.61 1.32
CA VAL A 59 -8.32 -0.16 1.20
C VAL A 59 -8.43 -0.80 -0.18
N LEU A 60 -8.08 -0.09 -1.25
CA LEU A 60 -8.03 -0.67 -2.59
C LEU A 60 -7.01 -1.81 -2.69
N THR A 61 -5.87 -1.69 -2.00
CA THR A 61 -4.84 -2.74 -2.00
C THR A 61 -5.35 -4.01 -1.32
N TRP A 62 -5.84 -3.89 -0.09
CA TRP A 62 -6.26 -5.04 0.71
C TRP A 62 -7.64 -5.58 0.35
N GLY A 63 -8.55 -4.72 -0.09
CA GLY A 63 -9.93 -5.09 -0.43
C GLY A 63 -10.12 -5.48 -1.89
N VAL A 64 -9.22 -5.08 -2.79
CA VAL A 64 -9.37 -5.33 -4.24
C VAL A 64 -8.14 -6.04 -4.81
N ALA A 65 -6.97 -5.40 -4.77
CA ALA A 65 -5.78 -5.93 -5.44
C ALA A 65 -5.34 -7.30 -4.89
N ILE A 66 -5.20 -7.44 -3.57
CA ILE A 66 -4.77 -8.68 -2.91
C ILE A 66 -5.79 -9.82 -3.14
N PRO A 67 -7.10 -9.64 -2.94
CA PRO A 67 -8.09 -10.67 -3.23
C PRO A 67 -8.09 -11.12 -4.70
N ILE A 68 -8.00 -10.18 -5.65
CA ILE A 68 -7.92 -10.51 -7.08
C ILE A 68 -6.64 -11.30 -7.37
N TRP A 69 -5.49 -10.86 -6.85
CA TRP A 69 -4.23 -11.57 -7.04
C TRP A 69 -4.31 -12.99 -6.47
N TRP A 70 -4.81 -13.13 -5.25
CA TRP A 70 -4.91 -14.44 -4.61
C TRP A 70 -5.81 -15.39 -5.40
N TYR A 71 -6.99 -14.91 -5.84
CA TYR A 71 -7.96 -15.74 -6.55
C TYR A 71 -7.52 -16.15 -7.96
N PHE A 72 -6.97 -15.21 -8.73
CA PHE A 72 -6.66 -15.43 -10.15
C PHE A 72 -5.23 -15.86 -10.44
N ILE A 73 -4.27 -15.51 -9.56
CA ILE A 73 -2.84 -15.74 -9.82
C ILE A 73 -2.28 -16.79 -8.87
N GLU A 74 -2.51 -16.66 -7.57
CA GLU A 74 -1.85 -17.55 -6.59
C GLU A 74 -2.58 -18.89 -6.42
N ARG A 75 -3.91 -18.86 -6.28
CA ARG A 75 -4.75 -20.06 -6.08
C ARG A 75 -4.64 -21.11 -7.20
N PRO A 76 -4.51 -20.75 -8.49
CA PRO A 76 -4.40 -21.75 -9.56
C PRO A 76 -3.02 -22.42 -9.66
N LYS A 77 -1.98 -21.89 -8.99
CA LYS A 77 -0.64 -22.48 -9.03
C LYS A 77 -0.63 -23.80 -8.26
N PRO A 78 0.11 -24.84 -8.73
CA PRO A 78 0.24 -26.12 -8.04
C PRO A 78 1.22 -26.04 -6.85
N THR A 79 1.09 -24.99 -6.03
CA THR A 79 1.99 -24.67 -4.92
C THR A 79 1.19 -24.36 -3.66
N PHE A 80 1.75 -24.68 -2.49
CA PHE A 80 1.13 -24.39 -1.18
C PHE A 80 1.03 -22.89 -0.83
N GLY A 81 1.49 -21.98 -1.71
CA GLY A 81 1.52 -20.53 -1.47
C GLY A 81 0.15 -19.93 -1.18
N ALA A 82 -0.89 -20.34 -1.91
CA ALA A 82 -2.25 -19.82 -1.73
C ALA A 82 -2.86 -20.21 -0.37
N GLU A 83 -2.64 -21.45 0.06
CA GLU A 83 -3.12 -21.99 1.33
C GLU A 83 -2.36 -21.38 2.50
N HIS A 84 -1.03 -21.26 2.36
CA HIS A 84 -0.19 -20.62 3.36
C HIS A 84 -0.57 -19.15 3.56
N PHE A 85 -0.79 -18.41 2.47
CA PHE A 85 -1.26 -17.03 2.53
C PHE A 85 -2.61 -16.90 3.24
N ALA A 86 -3.58 -17.76 2.91
CA ALA A 86 -4.90 -17.74 3.53
C ALA A 86 -4.85 -18.08 5.02
N ALA A 87 -4.06 -19.09 5.41
CA ALA A 87 -3.91 -19.51 6.81
C ALA A 87 -3.24 -18.43 7.69
N HIS A 88 -2.31 -17.67 7.12
CA HIS A 88 -1.52 -16.66 7.84
C HIS A 88 -2.01 -15.22 7.59
N LEU A 89 -3.13 -15.03 6.88
CA LEU A 89 -3.62 -13.70 6.51
C LEU A 89 -3.74 -12.76 7.72
N TRP A 90 -4.21 -13.28 8.85
CA TRP A 90 -4.35 -12.49 10.08
C TRP A 90 -3.00 -11.97 10.62
N LEU A 91 -1.94 -12.79 10.58
CA LEU A 91 -0.59 -12.39 10.96
C LEU A 91 -0.01 -11.39 9.97
N ILE A 92 -0.22 -11.61 8.67
CA ILE A 92 0.25 -10.69 7.62
C ILE A 92 -0.42 -9.32 7.81
N VAL A 93 -1.73 -9.28 8.04
CA VAL A 93 -2.45 -8.02 8.30
C VAL A 93 -1.95 -7.36 9.58
N LEU A 94 -1.72 -8.12 10.66
CA LEU A 94 -1.17 -7.59 11.91
C LEU A 94 0.22 -6.95 11.69
N MET A 95 1.11 -7.65 10.98
CA MET A 95 2.44 -7.14 10.64
C MET A 95 2.35 -5.90 9.75
N TYR A 96 1.45 -5.90 8.76
CA TYR A 96 1.20 -4.73 7.93
C TYR A 96 0.77 -3.52 8.76
N VAL A 97 -0.15 -3.69 9.71
CA VAL A 97 -0.60 -2.59 10.55
C VAL A 97 0.56 -1.99 11.36
N ILE A 98 1.36 -2.83 12.01
CA ILE A 98 2.44 -2.40 12.90
C ILE A 98 3.61 -1.79 12.13
N PHE A 99 4.08 -2.46 11.08
CA PHE A 99 5.33 -2.11 10.39
C PHE A 99 5.13 -1.22 9.18
N VAL A 100 3.90 -1.13 8.64
CA VAL A 100 3.61 -0.35 7.43
C VAL A 100 2.61 0.76 7.70
N LEU A 101 1.39 0.42 8.15
CA LEU A 101 0.30 1.41 8.25
C LEU A 101 0.57 2.49 9.31
N ILE A 102 0.99 2.10 10.51
CA ILE A 102 1.29 3.06 11.60
C ILE A 102 2.46 3.98 11.19
N PRO A 103 3.61 3.46 10.72
CA PRO A 103 4.69 4.30 10.19
C PRO A 103 4.25 5.21 9.04
N GLN A 104 3.46 4.70 8.08
CA GLN A 104 2.94 5.51 6.97
C GLN A 104 2.11 6.70 7.46
N MET A 105 1.20 6.45 8.41
CA MET A 105 0.38 7.50 9.03
C MET A 105 1.26 8.55 9.71
N LEU A 106 2.26 8.14 10.47
CA LEU A 106 3.18 9.06 11.16
C LEU A 106 4.00 9.91 10.19
N ILE A 107 4.56 9.30 9.14
CA ILE A 107 5.37 10.00 8.14
C ILE A 107 4.51 11.02 7.38
N LEU A 108 3.35 10.59 6.88
CA LEU A 108 2.47 11.44 6.08
C LEU A 108 1.90 12.60 6.90
N THR A 109 1.41 12.34 8.12
CA THR A 109 0.86 13.40 8.98
C THR A 109 1.94 14.40 9.40
N THR A 110 3.15 13.93 9.71
CA THR A 110 4.31 14.80 9.98
C THR A 110 4.61 15.68 8.77
N ARG A 111 4.70 15.08 7.58
CA ARG A 111 4.94 15.81 6.33
C ARG A 111 3.88 16.89 6.09
N LEU A 112 2.60 16.54 6.24
CA LEU A 112 1.50 17.49 6.04
C LEU A 112 1.56 18.64 7.05
N ARG A 113 1.89 18.35 8.31
CA ARG A 113 2.07 19.38 9.36
C ARG A 113 3.24 20.30 9.04
N VAL A 114 4.39 19.75 8.64
CA VAL A 114 5.58 20.50 8.23
C VAL A 114 5.24 21.40 7.04
N MET A 115 4.61 20.85 5.99
CA MET A 115 4.20 21.63 4.82
C MET A 115 3.22 22.75 5.17
N ASN A 116 2.27 22.51 6.07
CA ASN A 116 1.34 23.54 6.52
C ASN A 116 2.01 24.62 7.38
N TYR A 117 3.06 24.27 8.13
CA TYR A 117 3.79 25.20 9.00
C TYR A 117 4.66 26.17 8.19
N TYR A 118 5.48 25.65 7.26
CA TYR A 118 6.40 26.46 6.47
C TYR A 118 5.74 27.28 5.36
N TRP A 119 4.46 27.03 5.06
CA TRP A 119 3.74 27.69 3.97
C TRP A 119 2.44 28.36 4.41
N LYS A 120 2.36 28.76 5.69
CA LYS A 120 1.53 29.90 6.10
C LYS A 120 2.17 31.21 5.64
#